data_AF-A0A518VCA6-F1
#
_entry.id   AF-A0A518VCA6-F1
#
_cell.length_a   1.000
_cell.length_b   1.000
_cell.length_c   1.000
_cell.angle_alpha   90.00
_cell.angle_beta   90.00
_cell.angle_gamma   90.00
#
_symmetry.space_group_name_H-M   'P 1'
#
loop_
_entity.id
_entity.type
_entity.pdbx_description
1 polymer ?
#
loop_
_entity_poly.entity_id
_entity_poly.type
_entity_poly.pdbx_seq_one_letter_code
_entity_poly.pdbx_strand_id
1 'polypeptide(L)' 'MRILSEIIDDVIDGKMPAHEECYYALKVYRAMLNIDHRQLREELLSEKRSPEFIRKMKAETSFDMYKGALSKTPKEWLRE' A
#
# COMPACT_ATOMS: atom_id res chain seq x y z
N MET A 1 -2.54 -5.01 17.89
CA MET A 1 -1.88 -5.24 16.59
C MET A 1 -0.78 -4.22 16.45
N ARG A 2 0.42 -4.60 16.03
CA ARG A 2 1.54 -3.67 15.83
C ARG A 2 1.35 -2.81 14.59
N ILE A 3 2.17 -1.76 14.46
CA ILE A 3 2.20 -0.96 13.23
C ILE A 3 2.77 -1.79 12.08
N LEU A 4 2.33 -1.49 10.85
CA LEU A 4 2.66 -2.31 9.69
C LEU A 4 4.17 -2.42 9.46
N SER A 5 4.96 -1.36 9.71
CA SER A 5 6.41 -1.41 9.55
C SER A 5 7.07 -2.45 10.46
N GLU A 6 6.67 -2.53 11.73
CA GLU A 6 7.22 -3.52 12.68
C GLU A 6 6.90 -4.95 12.26
N ILE A 7 5.70 -5.18 11.72
CA ILE A 7 5.29 -6.50 11.20
C ILE A 7 6.16 -6.87 9.99
N ILE A 8 6.46 -5.92 9.11
CA ILE A 8 7.30 -6.15 7.92
C ILE A 8 8.75 -6.42 8.33
N ASP A 9 9.28 -5.66 9.29
CA ASP A 9 10.65 -5.84 9.78
C ASP A 9 10.86 -7.26 10.32
N ASP A 10 9.89 -7.80 11.07
CA ASP A 10 9.93 -9.20 11.51
C ASP A 10 9.96 -10.18 10.34
N VAL A 11 9.11 -9.97 9.31
CA VAL A 11 9.09 -10.83 8.10
C VAL A 11 10.43 -10.80 7.37
N ILE A 12 11.05 -9.63 7.24
CA ILE A 12 12.36 -9.45 6.61
C ILE A 12 13.45 -10.15 7.42
N ASP A 13 13.39 -10.06 8.75
CA ASP A 13 14.29 -10.74 9.68
C ASP A 13 14.08 -12.26 9.75
N GLY A 14 13.11 -12.81 9.01
CA GLY A 14 12.74 -14.23 9.06
C GLY A 14 12.02 -14.64 10.35
N LYS A 15 11.56 -13.68 11.15
CA LYS A 15 10.67 -13.91 12.29
C LYS A 15 9.25 -14.00 11.77
N MET A 16 8.47 -14.95 12.29
CA MET A 16 7.06 -15.09 11.88
C MET A 16 6.19 -14.21 12.79
N PRO A 17 5.54 -13.15 12.27
CA PRO A 17 4.53 -12.41 13.02
C PRO A 17 3.34 -13.31 13.37
N ALA A 18 2.46 -12.82 14.23
CA ALA A 18 1.24 -13.56 14.54
C ALA A 18 0.39 -13.75 13.26
N HIS A 19 -0.32 -14.87 13.16
CA HIS A 19 -1.17 -15.17 11.99
C HIS A 19 -2.16 -14.03 11.67
N GLU A 20 -2.75 -13.42 12.70
CA GLU A 20 -3.65 -12.26 12.51
C GLU A 20 -2.90 -11.06 11.91
N GLU A 21 -1.68 -10.77 12.35
CA GLU A 21 -0.86 -9.69 11.81
C GLU A 21 -0.55 -9.91 10.32
N CYS A 22 -0.16 -11.15 9.95
CA CYS A 22 0.04 -11.53 8.56
C CYS A 22 -1.23 -11.41 7.72
N TYR A 23 -2.38 -11.84 8.26
CA TYR A 23 -3.68 -11.74 7.57
C TYR A 23 -4.04 -10.29 7.23
N TYR A 24 -3.95 -9.39 8.22
CA TYR A 24 -4.30 -7.99 7.99
C TYR A 24 -3.22 -7.24 7.20
N ALA A 25 -1.94 -7.56 7.37
CA ALA A 25 -0.87 -7.01 6.52
C ALA A 25 -1.11 -7.35 5.04
N LEU A 26 -1.48 -8.60 4.73
CA LEU A 26 -1.84 -9.01 3.38
C LEU A 26 -3.05 -8.23 2.83
N LYS A 27 -4.05 -7.95 3.66
CA LYS A 27 -5.21 -7.12 3.26
C LYS A 27 -4.78 -5.70 2.92
N VAL A 28 -3.91 -5.08 3.72
CA VAL A 28 -3.36 -3.74 3.45
C VAL A 28 -2.59 -3.74 2.13
N TYR A 29 -1.67 -4.70 1.93
CA TYR A 29 -0.92 -4.82 0.68
C TYR A 29 -1.83 -5.02 -0.53
N ARG A 30 -2.84 -5.88 -0.44
CA ARG A 30 -3.81 -6.09 -1.51
C ARG A 30 -4.58 -4.81 -1.85
N ALA A 31 -4.97 -4.03 -0.84
CA ALA A 31 -5.67 -2.77 -1.06
C ALA A 31 -4.80 -1.74 -1.78
N MET A 32 -3.55 -1.53 -1.32
CA MET A 32 -2.59 -0.62 -1.96
C MET A 32 -2.28 -1.06 -3.40
N LEU A 33 -2.01 -2.35 -3.61
CA LEU A 33 -1.74 -2.93 -4.93
C LEU A 33 -2.90 -2.69 -5.90
N ASN A 34 -4.14 -2.90 -5.47
CA ASN A 34 -5.31 -2.68 -6.33
C ASN A 34 -5.45 -1.22 -6.77
N ILE A 35 -5.12 -0.27 -5.90
CA ILE A 35 -5.17 1.17 -6.21
C ILE A 35 -4.13 1.50 -7.27
N ASP A 36 -2.86 1.15 -7.04
CA ASP A 36 -1.77 1.45 -7.98
C ASP A 36 -1.96 0.71 -9.31
N HIS A 37 -2.34 -0.56 -9.26
CA HIS A 37 -2.56 -1.37 -10.45
C HIS A 37 -3.68 -0.81 -11.32
N ARG A 38 -4.77 -0.31 -10.70
CA ARG A 38 -5.83 0.40 -11.43
C ARG A 38 -5.30 1.66 -12.09
N GLN A 39 -4.57 2.50 -11.35
CA GLN A 39 -4.02 3.76 -11.89
C GLN A 39 -3.09 3.51 -13.08
N LEU A 40 -2.23 2.49 -12.98
CA LEU A 40 -1.33 2.10 -14.07
C LEU A 40 -2.10 1.60 -15.28
N ARG A 41 -3.10 0.74 -15.07
CA ARG A 41 -3.93 0.20 -16.17
C ARG A 41 -4.68 1.32 -16.89
N GLU A 42 -5.23 2.28 -16.15
CA GLU A 42 -5.91 3.45 -16.73
C GLU A 42 -4.95 4.30 -17.58
N GLU A 43 -3.72 4.52 -17.11
CA GLU A 43 -2.71 5.26 -17.87
C GLU A 43 -2.28 4.50 -19.13
N LEU A 44 -2.14 3.16 -19.04
CA LEU A 44 -1.73 2.31 -20.15
C LEU A 44 -2.79 2.24 -21.27
N LEU A 45 -4.07 2.19 -20.89
CA LEU A 45 -5.19 2.07 -21.83
C LEU A 45 -5.69 3.40 -22.38
N SER A 46 -5.23 4.53 -21.82
CA SER A 46 -5.64 5.85 -22.27
C SER A 46 -5.07 6.15 -23.67
N GLU A 47 -5.92 6.62 -24.58
CA GLU A 47 -5.49 7.06 -25.93
C GLU A 47 -4.51 8.24 -25.88
N LYS A 48 -4.60 9.05 -24.82
CA LYS A 48 -3.71 10.18 -24.58
C LYS A 48 -3.05 10.05 -23.23
N ARG A 49 -1.73 10.23 -23.19
CA ARG A 49 -0.97 10.22 -21.93
C ARG A 49 -1.48 11.34 -21.02
N SER A 50 -1.61 11.04 -19.73
CA SER A 50 -1.99 12.06 -18.75
C SER A 50 -0.94 13.19 -18.72
N PRO A 51 -1.36 14.45 -18.53
CA PRO A 51 -0.46 15.57 -18.26
C PRO A 51 0.55 15.25 -17.16
N GLU A 52 1.77 15.78 -17.29
CA GLU A 52 2.87 15.47 -16.38
C GLU A 52 2.54 15.78 -14.91
N PHE A 53 1.86 16.90 -14.64
CA PHE A 53 1.48 17.26 -13.27
C PHE A 53 0.54 16.22 -12.63
N ILE A 54 -0.39 15.65 -13.40
CA ILE A 54 -1.31 14.60 -12.92
C ILE A 54 -0.51 13.33 -12.60
N ARG A 55 0.45 12.97 -13.47
CA ARG A 55 1.30 11.79 -13.24
C ARG A 55 2.16 11.94 -12.00
N LYS A 56 2.74 13.13 -11.77
CA LYS A 56 3.51 13.43 -10.55
C LYS A 56 2.63 13.36 -9.30
N MET A 57 1.46 13.98 -9.32
CA MET A 57 0.51 13.92 -8.21
C MET A 57 0.07 12.48 -7.89
N LYS A 58 -0.18 11.64 -8.90
CA LYS A 58 -0.49 10.21 -8.70
C LYS A 58 0.68 9.46 -8.05
N ALA A 59 1.91 9.71 -8.48
CA ALA A 59 3.10 9.10 -7.90
C ALA A 59 3.33 9.54 -6.43
N GLU A 60 3.15 10.83 -6.14
CA GLU A 60 3.18 11.36 -4.76
C GLU A 60 2.09 10.73 -3.89
N THR A 61 0.86 10.64 -4.41
CA THR A 61 -0.27 9.99 -3.71
C THR A 61 0.04 8.53 -3.40
N SER A 62 0.64 7.80 -4.35
CA SER A 62 1.06 6.41 -4.14
C SER A 62 2.10 6.34 -3.02
N PHE A 63 3.15 7.16 -3.07
CA PHE A 63 4.17 7.22 -2.02
C PHE A 63 3.59 7.54 -0.63
N ASP A 64 2.74 8.56 -0.54
CA ASP A 64 2.10 8.97 0.72
C ASP A 64 1.16 7.90 1.27
N MET A 65 0.49 7.15 0.39
CA MET A 65 -0.34 6.00 0.78
C MET A 65 0.50 4.93 1.49
N TYR A 66 1.63 4.52 0.91
CA TYR A 66 2.54 3.55 1.54
C TYR A 66 3.10 4.07 2.86
N LYS A 67 3.59 5.31 2.88
CA LYS A 67 4.10 5.95 4.10
C LYS A 67 3.04 6.01 5.21
N GLY A 68 1.79 6.32 4.85
CA GLY A 68 0.66 6.34 5.76
C GLY A 68 0.24 4.94 6.24
N ALA A 69 0.41 3.90 5.43
CA ALA A 69 0.16 2.52 5.83
C ALA A 69 1.20 2.02 6.82
N LEU A 70 2.49 2.30 6.57
CA LEU A 70 3.59 1.86 7.42
C LEU A 70 3.53 2.43 8.84
N SER A 71 2.98 3.63 9.01
CA SER A 71 2.89 4.32 10.29
C SER A 71 1.64 4.00 11.12
N LYS A 72 0.78 3.08 10.67
CA LYS A 72 -0.46 2.68 11.35
C LYS A 72 -0.53 1.18 11.56
N THR A 73 -1.37 0.73 12.48
CA THR A 73 -1.72 -0.69 12.52
C THR A 73 -2.54 -1.05 11.27
N PRO A 74 -2.43 -2.29 10.75
CA PRO A 74 -3.20 -2.72 9.59
C PRO A 74 -4.71 -2.48 9.70
N LYS A 75 -5.30 -2.76 10.87
CA LYS A 75 -6.73 -2.52 11.15
C LYS A 75 -7.10 -1.03 11.09
N GLU A 76 -6.31 -0.16 11.72
CA GLU A 76 -6.55 1.29 11.67
C GLU A 76 -6.49 1.86 10.25
N TRP A 77 -5.55 1.38 9.43
CA TRP A 77 -5.44 1.83 8.05
C TRP A 77 -6.62 1.33 7.19
N LEU A 78 -7.05 0.08 7.40
CA LEU A 78 -8.21 -0.52 6.73
C LEU A 78 -9.56 0.01 7.24
N ARG A 79 -9.58 0.67 8.41
CA ARG A 79 -10.79 1.11 9.12
C ARG A 79 -11.68 -0.06 9.54
N GLU A 80 -11.06 -1.11 10.08
CA GLU A 80 -11.71 -2.33 10.59
C GLU A 80 -11.46 -2.55 12.08
#